data_AF-A0A6M3LRD7-F1
#
_entry.id   AF-A0A6M3LRD7-F1
#
_cell.length_a   1.000
_cell.length_b   1.000
_cell.length_c   1.000
_cell.angle_alpha   90.00
_cell.angle_beta   90.00
_cell.angle_gamma   90.00
#
_symmetry.space_group_name_H-M   'P 1'
#
loop_
_entity.id
_entity.type
_entity.pdbx_description
1 polymer ?
#
loop_
_entity_poly.entity_id
_entity_poly.type
_entity_poly.pdbx_seq_one_letter_code
_entity_poly.pdbx_strand_id
1 'polypeptide(L)'
;MAHVGFNHQMLEATVKQPIPFGSFGGYRRFCIYWWGDLWRWISGGWWRDLVAFWHRARYGWAPRDCWNLDHYLACVLGGTLCHLAAHTDSAPVGYPQQEPTDAETAFEQWEADLTRWGHALAAYARDDYYEIHGNDYEAWRKDEEARLAAVQAALRELEPWFAFLWD
;
A
#
# COMPACT_ATOMS: atom_id res chain seq x y z
N MET A 1 -11.29 -32.41 -14.75
CA MET A 1 -10.21 -32.40 -13.74
C MET A 1 -8.92 -32.10 -14.46
N ALA A 2 -8.46 -30.85 -14.44
CA ALA A 2 -7.23 -30.44 -15.10
C ALA A 2 -6.11 -30.37 -14.04
N HIS A 3 -5.05 -31.17 -14.23
CA HIS A 3 -3.83 -31.06 -13.46
C HIS A 3 -3.12 -29.75 -13.82
N VAL A 4 -3.15 -28.77 -12.92
CA VAL A 4 -2.28 -27.61 -12.98
C VAL A 4 -0.92 -28.05 -12.44
N GLY A 5 0.00 -28.37 -13.34
CA GLY A 5 1.39 -28.64 -13.01
C GLY A 5 2.04 -27.36 -12.50
N PHE A 6 2.29 -27.28 -11.20
CA PHE A 6 3.07 -26.22 -10.58
C PHE A 6 4.51 -26.34 -11.09
N ASN A 7 4.93 -25.39 -11.91
CA ASN A 7 6.21 -25.40 -12.60
C ASN A 7 7.35 -25.12 -11.60
N HIS A 8 7.90 -26.18 -11.01
CA HIS A 8 8.94 -26.12 -9.98
C HIS A 8 10.26 -25.45 -10.46
N GLN A 9 10.39 -25.20 -11.76
CA GLN A 9 11.59 -24.66 -12.41
C GLN A 9 11.71 -23.12 -12.37
N MET A 10 10.68 -22.36 -11.95
CA MET A 10 10.81 -20.90 -11.76
C MET A 10 11.34 -20.47 -10.39
N LEU A 11 11.58 -21.41 -9.46
CA LEU A 11 12.03 -21.10 -8.10
C LEU A 11 13.56 -20.99 -7.94
N GLU A 12 14.34 -21.37 -8.96
CA GLU A 12 15.82 -21.43 -8.84
C GLU A 12 16.58 -20.25 -9.50
N ALA A 13 15.89 -19.29 -10.14
CA ALA A 13 16.54 -18.21 -10.89
C ALA A 13 16.35 -16.80 -10.33
N THR A 14 15.95 -16.66 -9.08
CA THR A 14 15.99 -15.37 -8.37
C THR A 14 16.85 -15.51 -7.12
N VAL A 15 18.16 -15.61 -7.33
CA VAL A 15 19.13 -15.22 -6.30
C VAL A 15 18.71 -13.81 -5.87
N LYS A 16 18.14 -13.70 -4.66
CA LYS A 16 17.78 -12.43 -4.05
C LYS A 16 19.03 -11.57 -4.05
N GLN A 17 19.12 -10.65 -5.00
CA GLN A 17 20.16 -9.63 -5.00
C GLN A 17 19.99 -8.85 -3.69
N PRO A 18 21.03 -8.74 -2.85
CA PRO A 18 20.93 -7.91 -1.65
C PRO A 18 20.56 -6.50 -2.10
N ILE A 19 19.61 -5.89 -1.39
CA ILE A 19 19.23 -4.49 -1.62
C ILE A 19 20.53 -3.67 -1.57
N PRO A 20 20.96 -3.04 -2.67
CA PRO A 20 22.28 -2.42 -2.71
C PRO A 20 22.36 -1.34 -1.64
N PHE A 21 23.39 -1.42 -0.81
CA PHE A 21 23.61 -0.55 0.35
C PHE A 21 23.52 0.94 -0.02
N GLY A 22 23.84 1.30 -1.26
CA GLY A 22 23.41 2.54 -1.90
C GLY A 22 23.25 2.35 -3.40
N SER A 23 22.21 2.94 -3.96
CA SER A 23 22.12 3.17 -5.40
C SER A 23 23.13 4.25 -5.78
N PHE A 24 24.35 3.86 -6.11
CA PHE A 24 25.23 4.68 -6.95
C PHE A 24 24.94 4.46 -8.45
N GLY A 25 23.78 3.91 -8.80
CA GLY A 25 23.51 3.53 -10.18
C GLY A 25 22.22 2.75 -10.41
N GLY A 26 21.10 3.14 -9.78
CA GLY A 26 19.78 2.62 -10.15
C GLY A 26 19.39 2.99 -11.59
N TYR A 27 20.02 4.01 -12.16
CA TYR A 27 19.84 4.39 -13.55
C TYR A 27 21.06 4.05 -14.41
N ARG A 28 20.81 3.56 -15.64
CA ARG A 28 21.86 3.44 -16.67
C ARG A 28 22.62 4.77 -16.78
N ARG A 29 23.96 4.70 -16.76
CA ARG A 29 24.83 5.86 -17.04
C ARG A 29 24.31 6.59 -18.29
N PHE A 30 24.15 7.91 -18.21
CA PHE A 30 23.61 8.77 -19.26
C PHE A 30 22.09 8.71 -19.53
N CYS A 31 21.26 8.26 -18.58
CA CYS A 31 19.80 8.48 -18.69
C CYS A 31 19.43 9.94 -18.39
N ILE A 32 18.19 10.35 -18.73
CA ILE A 32 17.69 11.71 -18.47
C ILE A 32 17.75 12.13 -16.98
N TYR A 33 17.64 11.15 -16.07
CA TYR A 33 17.73 11.35 -14.62
C TYR A 33 19.17 11.39 -14.08
N TRP A 34 20.16 10.94 -14.87
CA TRP A 34 21.58 10.90 -14.48
C TRP A 34 22.15 12.29 -14.22
N TRP A 35 21.76 13.28 -15.04
CA TRP A 35 22.17 14.67 -14.84
C TRP A 35 21.53 15.29 -13.60
N GLY A 36 20.29 14.91 -13.28
CA GLY A 36 19.62 15.33 -12.05
C GLY A 36 20.31 14.76 -10.81
N ASP A 37 20.68 13.48 -10.82
CA ASP A 37 21.40 12.84 -9.73
C ASP A 37 22.82 13.40 -9.55
N LEU A 38 23.53 13.67 -10.65
CA LEU A 38 24.85 14.30 -10.61
C LEU A 38 24.76 15.73 -10.03
N TRP A 39 23.79 16.53 -10.49
CA TRP A 39 23.56 17.85 -9.94
C TRP A 39 23.21 17.81 -8.45
N ARG A 40 22.35 16.88 -8.04
CA ARG A 40 22.02 16.64 -6.63
C ARG A 40 23.26 16.31 -5.80
N TRP A 41 24.18 15.51 -6.34
CA TRP A 41 25.43 15.15 -5.66
C TRP A 41 26.37 16.35 -5.52
N ILE A 42 26.53 17.14 -6.59
CA ILE A 42 27.40 18.32 -6.62
C ILE A 42 26.82 19.45 -5.75
N SER A 43 25.49 19.61 -5.71
CA SER A 43 24.81 20.67 -4.96
C SER A 43 24.63 20.38 -3.47
N GLY A 44 25.31 19.37 -2.92
CA GLY A 44 25.26 19.04 -1.49
C GLY A 44 24.16 18.06 -1.07
N GLY A 45 23.38 17.48 -1.98
CA GLY A 45 22.33 16.50 -1.66
C GLY A 45 22.82 15.14 -1.14
N TRP A 46 24.14 14.91 -1.12
CA TRP A 46 24.78 13.69 -0.64
C TRP A 46 24.61 13.46 0.88
N TRP A 47 24.34 14.51 1.67
CA TRP A 47 24.10 14.34 3.11
C TRP A 47 22.84 13.48 3.37
N ARG A 48 21.82 13.58 2.51
CA ARG A 48 20.59 12.77 2.63
C ARG A 48 20.89 11.30 2.44
N ASP A 49 21.81 10.98 1.54
CA ASP A 49 22.27 9.62 1.33
C ASP A 49 23.05 9.12 2.55
N LEU A 50 23.95 9.92 3.12
CA LEU A 50 24.69 9.55 4.34
C LEU A 50 23.77 9.33 5.56
N VAL A 51 22.76 10.19 5.75
CA VAL A 51 21.76 10.00 6.81
C VAL A 51 21.00 8.70 6.58
N ALA A 52 20.60 8.40 5.34
CA ALA A 52 19.97 7.14 5.02
C ALA A 52 20.89 5.92 5.27
N PHE A 53 22.18 6.03 4.94
CA PHE A 53 23.17 4.99 5.25
C PHE A 53 23.30 4.77 6.76
N TRP A 54 23.39 5.84 7.54
CA TRP A 54 23.46 5.76 8.99
C TRP A 54 22.21 5.11 9.58
N HIS A 55 21.02 5.50 9.10
CA HIS A 55 19.77 4.88 9.53
C HIS A 55 19.72 3.38 9.20
N ARG A 56 20.10 2.98 7.98
CA ARG A 56 20.18 1.55 7.62
C ARG A 56 21.18 0.79 8.48
N ALA A 57 22.35 1.36 8.75
CA ALA A 57 23.38 0.72 9.57
C ALA A 57 22.93 0.57 11.04
N ARG A 58 22.16 1.52 11.57
CA ARG A 58 21.71 1.54 12.96
C ARG A 58 20.42 0.78 13.21
N TYR A 59 19.46 0.87 12.28
CA TYR A 59 18.09 0.39 12.46
C TYR A 59 17.69 -0.69 11.46
N GLY A 60 18.53 -1.00 10.47
CA GLY A 60 18.24 -1.96 9.39
C GLY A 60 17.45 -1.39 8.22
N TRP A 61 16.91 -0.17 8.33
CA TRP A 61 16.13 0.50 7.28
C TRP A 61 16.38 2.02 7.30
N ALA A 62 16.13 2.70 6.18
CA ALA A 62 16.08 4.16 6.10
C ALA A 62 14.64 4.66 5.90
N PRO A 63 14.29 5.88 6.35
CA PRO A 63 12.96 6.45 6.12
C PRO A 63 12.51 6.46 4.64
N ARG A 64 13.45 6.61 3.71
CA ARG A 64 13.19 6.54 2.26
C ARG A 64 12.84 5.13 1.76
N ASP A 65 13.16 4.08 2.51
CA ASP A 65 12.85 2.69 2.16
C ASP A 65 11.38 2.37 2.46
N CYS A 66 10.75 3.16 3.33
CA CYS A 66 9.32 3.11 3.61
C CYS A 66 8.53 4.15 2.79
N TRP A 67 9.18 4.84 1.84
CA TRP A 67 8.43 5.70 0.92
C TRP A 67 7.42 4.85 0.16
N ASN A 68 6.16 5.28 0.24
CA ASN A 68 4.99 4.60 -0.31
C ASN A 68 4.69 3.23 0.30
N LEU A 69 5.24 2.86 1.47
CA LEU A 69 4.84 1.62 2.14
C LEU A 69 3.36 1.67 2.53
N ASP A 70 2.92 2.75 3.16
CA ASP A 70 1.51 2.93 3.55
C ASP A 70 0.58 2.89 2.32
N HIS A 71 1.02 3.50 1.23
CA HIS A 71 0.33 3.49 -0.06
C HIS A 71 0.23 2.08 -0.66
N TYR A 72 1.35 1.34 -0.67
CA TYR A 72 1.38 -0.05 -1.14
C TYR A 72 0.47 -0.94 -0.28
N LEU A 73 0.55 -0.81 1.05
CA LEU A 73 -0.29 -1.56 1.98
C LEU A 73 -1.76 -1.22 1.78
N ALA A 74 -2.12 0.05 1.63
CA ALA A 74 -3.49 0.47 1.35
C ALA A 74 -4.02 -0.13 0.03
N CYS A 75 -3.20 -0.14 -1.02
CA CYS A 75 -3.53 -0.80 -2.30
C CYS A 75 -3.77 -2.31 -2.14
N VAL A 76 -2.86 -3.01 -1.47
CA VAL A 76 -2.93 -4.47 -1.30
C VAL A 76 -4.11 -4.86 -0.41
N LEU A 77 -4.29 -4.18 0.72
CA LEU A 77 -5.40 -4.42 1.63
C LEU A 77 -6.73 -4.09 0.94
N GLY A 78 -6.81 -2.94 0.25
CA GLY A 78 -7.99 -2.55 -0.51
C GLY A 78 -8.39 -3.58 -1.56
N GLY A 79 -7.43 -4.04 -2.36
CA GLY A 79 -7.66 -5.08 -3.36
C GLY A 79 -8.06 -6.43 -2.75
N THR A 80 -7.46 -6.79 -1.60
CA THR A 80 -7.80 -8.03 -0.88
C THR A 80 -9.23 -8.00 -0.35
N LEU A 81 -9.69 -6.88 0.20
CA LEU A 81 -11.06 -6.73 0.69
C LEU A 81 -12.09 -6.79 -0.46
N CYS A 82 -11.83 -6.11 -1.57
CA CYS A 82 -12.69 -6.21 -2.75
C CYS A 82 -12.70 -7.62 -3.35
N HIS A 83 -11.55 -8.31 -3.34
CA HIS A 83 -11.49 -9.70 -3.77
C HIS A 83 -12.31 -10.61 -2.85
N LEU A 84 -12.19 -10.40 -1.53
CA LEU A 84 -12.95 -11.15 -0.53
C LEU A 84 -14.46 -10.93 -0.74
N ALA A 85 -14.91 -9.68 -0.89
CA ALA A 85 -16.31 -9.35 -1.15
C ALA A 85 -16.89 -10.14 -2.33
N ALA A 86 -16.14 -10.23 -3.44
CA ALA A 86 -16.58 -10.93 -4.64
C ALA A 86 -16.51 -12.47 -4.59
N HIS A 87 -15.85 -13.05 -3.59
CA HIS A 87 -15.54 -14.50 -3.54
C HIS A 87 -15.93 -15.19 -2.22
N THR A 88 -16.46 -14.45 -1.24
CA THR A 88 -17.05 -15.04 -0.04
C THR A 88 -18.51 -15.37 -0.25
N ASP A 89 -18.95 -16.51 0.28
CA ASP A 89 -20.37 -16.93 0.28
C ASP A 89 -21.02 -16.75 1.67
N SER A 90 -20.32 -16.14 2.63
CA SER A 90 -20.82 -15.94 3.98
C SER A 90 -20.12 -14.81 4.73
N ALA A 91 -20.82 -14.27 5.73
CA ALA A 91 -20.28 -13.32 6.71
C ALA A 91 -19.64 -14.06 7.90
N PRO A 92 -18.69 -13.44 8.61
CA PRO A 92 -18.16 -13.98 9.86
C PRO A 92 -19.26 -14.10 10.93
N VAL A 93 -19.09 -15.06 11.84
CA VAL A 93 -20.05 -15.27 12.93
C VAL A 93 -20.16 -14.01 13.80
N GLY A 94 -21.40 -13.58 14.06
CA GLY A 94 -21.68 -12.40 14.88
C GLY A 94 -21.60 -11.08 14.13
N TYR A 95 -21.47 -11.10 12.79
CA TYR A 95 -21.56 -9.92 11.94
C TYR A 95 -22.98 -9.72 11.40
N PRO A 96 -23.48 -8.47 11.34
CA PRO A 96 -22.96 -7.29 12.03
C PRO A 96 -23.12 -7.40 13.55
N GLN A 97 -22.40 -6.55 14.32
CA GLN A 97 -22.51 -6.51 15.80
C GLN A 97 -23.93 -6.22 16.32
N GLN A 98 -24.79 -5.65 15.47
CA GLN A 98 -26.22 -5.44 15.73
C GLN A 98 -26.98 -6.59 15.09
N GLU A 99 -27.95 -7.20 15.79
CA GLU A 99 -28.60 -8.42 15.33
C GLU A 99 -29.14 -8.30 13.88
N PRO A 100 -28.53 -9.00 12.90
CA PRO A 100 -29.16 -9.15 11.60
C PRO A 100 -30.43 -9.99 11.78
N THR A 101 -31.46 -9.66 11.01
CA THR A 101 -32.76 -10.35 11.12
C THR A 101 -32.70 -11.75 10.49
N ASP A 102 -31.76 -11.98 9.55
CA ASP A 102 -31.49 -13.27 8.92
C ASP A 102 -30.03 -13.34 8.37
N ALA A 103 -29.59 -14.53 7.93
CA ALA A 103 -28.23 -14.76 7.45
C ALA A 103 -27.95 -14.13 6.06
N GLU A 104 -28.98 -13.92 5.26
CA GLU A 104 -28.88 -13.34 3.91
C GLU A 104 -28.58 -11.84 3.99
N THR A 105 -29.31 -11.12 4.87
CA THR A 105 -29.03 -9.70 5.14
C THR A 105 -27.66 -9.48 5.78
N ALA A 106 -27.20 -10.39 6.65
CA ALA A 106 -25.86 -10.33 7.21
C ALA A 106 -24.76 -10.45 6.14
N PHE A 107 -24.97 -11.31 5.13
CA PHE A 107 -24.05 -11.51 4.04
C PHE A 107 -23.99 -10.31 3.08
N GLU A 108 -25.13 -9.80 2.64
CA GLU A 108 -25.18 -8.61 1.77
C GLU A 108 -24.52 -7.40 2.44
N GLN A 109 -24.75 -7.22 3.74
CA GLN A 109 -24.12 -6.15 4.49
C GLN A 109 -22.60 -6.33 4.61
N TRP A 110 -22.13 -7.57 4.79
CA TRP A 110 -20.71 -7.89 4.86
C TRP A 110 -20.00 -7.59 3.53
N GLU A 111 -20.59 -8.01 2.41
CA GLU A 111 -20.08 -7.72 1.07
C GLU A 111 -20.01 -6.21 0.82
N ALA A 112 -21.05 -5.48 1.20
CA ALA A 112 -21.11 -4.03 1.07
C ALA A 112 -20.02 -3.32 1.90
N ASP A 113 -19.81 -3.75 3.14
CA ASP A 113 -18.79 -3.17 4.01
C ASP A 113 -17.37 -3.51 3.55
N LEU A 114 -17.10 -4.75 3.13
CA LEU A 114 -15.82 -5.12 2.53
C LEU A 114 -15.50 -4.26 1.30
N THR A 115 -16.49 -4.06 0.43
CA THR A 115 -16.35 -3.22 -0.77
C THR A 115 -16.09 -1.76 -0.40
N ARG A 116 -16.84 -1.23 0.58
CA ARG A 116 -16.68 0.15 1.06
C ARG A 116 -15.31 0.38 1.68
N TRP A 117 -14.86 -0.50 2.56
CA TRP A 117 -13.53 -0.43 3.17
C TRP A 117 -12.42 -0.58 2.12
N GLY A 118 -12.59 -1.52 1.19
CA GLY A 118 -11.66 -1.74 0.08
C GLY A 118 -11.47 -0.49 -0.78
N HIS A 119 -12.57 0.18 -1.13
CA HIS A 119 -12.53 1.44 -1.88
C HIS A 119 -11.93 2.59 -1.09
N ALA A 120 -12.18 2.70 0.22
CA ALA A 120 -11.58 3.74 1.06
C ALA A 120 -10.05 3.63 1.08
N LEU A 121 -9.52 2.40 1.21
CA LEU A 121 -8.08 2.13 1.18
C LEU A 121 -7.48 2.37 -0.23
N ALA A 122 -8.15 1.91 -1.28
CA ALA A 122 -7.68 2.11 -2.66
C ALA A 122 -7.68 3.59 -3.08
N ALA A 123 -8.62 4.40 -2.58
CA ALA A 123 -8.71 5.83 -2.88
C ALA A 123 -7.55 6.64 -2.28
N TYR A 124 -7.02 6.21 -1.13
CA TYR A 124 -5.79 6.77 -0.58
C TYR A 124 -4.57 6.50 -1.47
N ALA A 125 -4.59 5.38 -2.18
CA ALA A 125 -3.50 4.97 -3.07
C ALA A 125 -3.63 5.48 -4.52
N ARG A 126 -4.53 6.42 -4.82
CA ARG A 126 -4.56 7.05 -6.14
C ARG A 126 -3.51 8.15 -6.25
N ASP A 127 -2.61 8.01 -7.23
CA ASP A 127 -1.47 8.91 -7.51
C ASP A 127 -1.81 10.07 -8.46
N ASP A 128 -3.08 10.22 -8.83
CA ASP A 128 -3.62 11.15 -9.82
C ASP A 128 -3.70 12.63 -9.30
N TYR A 129 -2.91 12.96 -8.28
CA TYR A 129 -2.96 14.21 -7.50
C TYR A 129 -2.84 15.49 -8.34
N TYR A 130 -1.88 15.54 -9.27
CA TYR A 130 -1.67 16.69 -10.15
C TYR A 130 -2.74 16.79 -11.25
N GLU A 131 -3.32 15.66 -11.65
CA GLU A 131 -4.31 15.61 -12.72
C GLU A 131 -5.68 16.12 -12.25
N ILE A 132 -6.00 15.93 -10.96
CA ILE A 132 -7.31 16.29 -10.38
C ILE A 132 -7.34 17.76 -9.92
N HIS A 133 -6.29 18.26 -9.27
CA HIS A 133 -6.31 19.57 -8.60
C HIS A 133 -5.38 20.63 -9.24
N GLY A 134 -4.56 20.25 -10.21
CA GLY A 134 -3.58 21.17 -10.82
C GLY A 134 -2.60 21.71 -9.78
N ASN A 135 -2.49 23.05 -9.67
CA ASN A 135 -1.61 23.74 -8.72
C ASN A 135 -2.33 24.22 -7.45
N ASP A 136 -3.57 23.80 -7.20
CA ASP A 136 -4.32 24.21 -5.99
C ASP A 136 -3.93 23.34 -4.79
N TYR A 137 -2.97 23.84 -4.02
CA TYR A 137 -2.43 23.15 -2.83
C TYR A 137 -3.43 23.10 -1.67
N GLU A 138 -4.36 24.06 -1.56
CA GLU A 138 -5.35 24.05 -0.48
C GLU A 138 -6.44 23.02 -0.73
N ALA A 139 -6.92 22.92 -1.97
CA ALA A 139 -7.83 21.87 -2.39
C ALA A 139 -7.20 20.48 -2.20
N TRP A 140 -5.91 20.34 -2.55
CA TRP A 140 -5.15 19.11 -2.34
C TRP A 140 -5.12 18.69 -0.87
N ARG A 141 -4.68 19.57 0.03
CA ARG A 141 -4.59 19.27 1.47
C ARG A 141 -5.95 18.84 2.05
N LYS A 142 -7.02 19.53 1.66
CA LYS A 142 -8.37 19.20 2.14
C LYS A 142 -8.85 17.82 1.67
N ASP A 143 -8.53 17.46 0.44
CA ASP A 143 -8.87 16.15 -0.13
C ASP A 143 -8.02 15.03 0.50
N GLU A 144 -6.73 15.27 0.73
CA GLU A 144 -5.85 14.36 1.47
C GLU A 144 -6.36 14.11 2.90
N GLU A 145 -6.73 15.17 3.63
CA GLU A 145 -7.32 15.06 4.98
C GLU A 145 -8.61 14.23 4.97
N ALA A 146 -9.48 14.42 3.97
CA ALA A 146 -10.72 13.65 3.83
C ALA A 146 -10.44 12.16 3.54
N ARG A 147 -9.48 11.86 2.66
CA ARG A 147 -9.07 10.47 2.36
C ARG A 147 -8.45 9.79 3.56
N LEU A 148 -7.58 10.48 4.30
CA LEU A 148 -7.00 10.00 5.55
C LEU A 148 -8.08 9.69 6.59
N ALA A 149 -9.06 10.59 6.74
CA ALA A 149 -10.19 10.35 7.65
C ALA A 149 -11.01 9.13 7.25
N ALA A 150 -11.25 8.92 5.95
CA ALA A 150 -11.96 7.74 5.44
C ALA A 150 -11.18 6.43 5.70
N VAL A 151 -9.86 6.43 5.49
CA VAL A 151 -9.00 5.28 5.82
C VAL A 151 -9.02 4.98 7.30
N GLN A 152 -8.89 6.00 8.16
CA GLN A 152 -8.93 5.82 9.61
C GLN A 152 -10.28 5.26 10.09
N ALA A 153 -11.39 5.72 9.50
CA ALA A 153 -12.71 5.18 9.79
C ALA A 153 -12.81 3.71 9.37
N ALA A 154 -12.39 3.37 8.15
CA ALA A 154 -12.39 2.00 7.66
C ALA A 154 -11.55 1.06 8.53
N LEU A 155 -10.35 1.50 8.95
CA LEU A 155 -9.48 0.70 9.82
C LEU A 155 -10.10 0.42 11.19
N ARG A 156 -10.77 1.40 11.80
CA ARG A 156 -11.48 1.21 13.09
C ARG A 156 -12.65 0.23 12.99
N GLU A 157 -13.34 0.25 11.86
CA GLU A 157 -14.47 -0.64 11.61
C GLU A 157 -14.00 -2.07 11.25
N LEU A 158 -12.86 -2.20 10.59
CA LEU A 158 -12.20 -3.46 10.23
C LEU A 158 -11.58 -4.18 11.44
N GLU A 159 -10.98 -3.42 12.37
CA GLU A 159 -10.23 -3.92 13.53
C GLU A 159 -10.89 -5.11 14.26
N PRO A 160 -12.18 -5.09 14.65
CA PRO A 160 -12.79 -6.21 15.35
C PRO A 160 -12.91 -7.50 14.54
N TRP A 161 -12.88 -7.41 13.20
CA TRP A 161 -13.08 -8.56 12.29
C TRP A 161 -11.78 -9.16 11.81
N PHE A 162 -10.70 -8.39 11.86
CA PHE A 162 -9.40 -8.78 11.35
C PHE A 162 -8.29 -8.60 12.39
N ALA A 163 -8.60 -8.69 13.69
CA ALA A 163 -7.68 -8.40 14.81
C ALA A 163 -6.23 -8.89 14.63
N PHE A 164 -6.03 -10.03 13.96
CA PHE A 164 -4.70 -10.58 13.62
C PHE A 164 -3.82 -9.71 12.71
N LEU A 165 -4.34 -8.70 12.00
CA LEU A 165 -3.49 -7.76 11.24
C LEU A 165 -2.94 -6.62 12.12
N TRP A 166 -3.40 -6.50 13.36
CA TRP A 166 -3.03 -5.44 14.30
C TRP A 166 -2.15 -5.92 15.48
N ASP A 167 -2.05 -7.24 15.67
CA ASP A 167 -1.14 -7.91 16.62
C ASP A 167 0.25 -8.19 16.01
#